data_AF-A0ABD3UXS6-F1
#
_entry.id   AF-A0ABD3UXS6-F1
#
_cell.length_a   1.000
_cell.length_b   1.000
_cell.length_c   1.000
_cell.angle_alpha   90.00
_cell.angle_beta   90.00
_cell.angle_gamma   90.00
#
_symmetry.space_group_name_H-M   'P 1'
#
loop_
_entity.id
_entity.type
_entity.pdbx_description
1 polymer ?
#
loop_
_entity_poly.entity_id
_entity_poly.type
_entity_poly.pdbx_seq_one_letter_code
_entity_poly.pdbx_strand_id
1 'polypeptide(L)'
;MYSFSPLIVFVILFSIHANVEGQCPTRDCVLYNISTQAICTDVTTKSPTSDCRWAAGLNINVDQVILQGRIVAYKIQWYSGSWSDWYVPGINDIDSKYNPSGRTCSISYNVNSMRRMWSYFYDHFHKYIICYTP
;
A
#
# COMPACT_ATOMS: atom_id res chain seq x y z
N MET A 1 -1.36 61.97 24.18
CA MET A 1 -2.00 61.69 22.86
C MET A 1 -2.27 60.20 22.80
N TYR A 2 -3.55 59.84 22.68
CA TYR A 2 -4.24 58.58 22.30
C TYR A 2 -3.45 57.26 22.33
N SER A 3 -3.97 56.10 22.73
CA SER A 3 -5.24 55.62 23.30
C SER A 3 -4.99 54.11 23.41
N PHE A 4 -5.09 53.51 24.59
CA PHE A 4 -5.12 52.05 24.71
C PHE A 4 -6.44 51.66 25.35
N SER A 5 -7.38 51.24 24.51
CA SER A 5 -8.61 50.57 24.96
C SER A 5 -8.32 49.11 25.33
N PRO A 6 -9.00 48.57 26.34
CA PRO A 6 -8.83 47.20 26.79
C PRO A 6 -9.77 46.29 26.00
N LEU A 7 -9.25 45.19 25.43
CA LEU A 7 -10.10 44.08 25.02
C LEU A 7 -9.56 42.79 25.62
N ILE A 8 -10.25 42.45 26.70
CA ILE A 8 -10.32 41.18 27.39
C ILE A 8 -10.57 40.08 26.34
N VAL A 9 -9.57 39.25 26.08
CA VAL A 9 -9.79 37.99 25.35
C VAL A 9 -10.15 36.95 26.39
N PHE A 10 -11.46 36.73 26.52
CA PHE A 10 -12.01 35.55 27.20
C PHE A 10 -11.48 34.30 26.50
N VAL A 11 -10.59 33.58 27.17
CA VAL A 11 -10.27 32.19 26.82
C VAL A 11 -11.47 31.36 27.25
N ILE A 12 -12.44 31.20 26.35
CA ILE A 12 -13.50 30.22 26.55
C ILE A 12 -12.89 28.85 26.24
N LEU A 13 -12.59 28.09 27.30
CA LEU A 13 -12.41 26.64 27.21
C LEU A 13 -13.69 26.03 26.63
N PHE A 14 -13.67 25.67 25.36
CA PHE A 14 -14.55 24.62 24.87
C PHE A 14 -13.86 23.28 25.07
N SER A 15 -14.13 22.68 26.23
CA SER A 15 -14.02 21.23 26.42
C SER A 15 -14.97 20.56 25.44
N ILE A 16 -14.46 20.18 24.27
CA ILE A 16 -15.12 19.16 23.45
C ILE A 16 -14.93 17.83 24.19
N HIS A 17 -15.91 17.50 25.02
CA HIS A 17 -16.15 16.13 25.44
C HIS A 17 -16.48 15.35 24.16
N ALA A 18 -15.49 14.62 23.63
CA ALA A 18 -15.76 13.53 22.72
C ALA A 18 -16.60 12.50 23.50
N ASN A 19 -17.92 12.56 23.31
CA ASN A 19 -18.85 11.64 23.93
C ASN A 19 -19.77 11.08 22.85
N VAL A 20 -19.42 9.87 22.41
CA VAL A 20 -20.23 8.64 22.50
C VAL A 20 -20.03 7.79 21.25
N GLU A 21 -19.48 6.61 21.50
CA GLU A 21 -19.45 5.44 20.64
C GLU A 21 -20.78 5.24 19.91
N GLY A 22 -20.73 5.14 18.57
CA GLY A 22 -21.69 4.37 17.78
C GLY A 22 -23.17 4.51 18.13
N GLN A 23 -23.69 5.72 18.35
CA GLN A 23 -25.13 5.91 18.50
C GLN A 23 -25.78 6.46 17.23
N CYS A 24 -26.84 5.77 16.85
CA CYS A 24 -27.54 5.87 15.59
C CYS A 24 -28.83 6.68 15.82
N PRO A 25 -28.90 7.96 15.41
CA PRO A 25 -29.96 8.87 15.87
C PRO A 25 -31.27 8.80 15.07
N THR A 26 -31.30 8.09 13.93
CA THR A 26 -32.46 8.04 13.04
C THR A 26 -32.92 6.59 12.80
N ARG A 27 -34.17 6.42 12.32
CA ARG A 27 -34.72 5.08 12.02
C ARG A 27 -34.04 4.39 10.83
N ASP A 28 -33.36 5.16 9.98
CA ASP A 28 -32.73 4.66 8.75
C ASP A 28 -31.19 4.59 8.84
N CYS A 29 -30.62 4.78 10.02
CA CYS A 29 -29.18 4.69 10.18
C CYS A 29 -28.73 3.24 10.42
N VAL A 30 -27.64 2.87 9.78
CA VAL A 30 -27.01 1.55 9.92
C VAL A 30 -25.63 1.74 10.51
N LEU A 31 -25.41 1.14 11.69
CA LEU A 31 -24.07 1.02 12.26
C LEU A 31 -23.36 -0.14 11.59
N TYR A 32 -22.41 0.17 10.72
CA TYR A 32 -21.57 -0.84 10.09
C TYR A 32 -20.46 -1.26 11.06
N ASN A 33 -20.42 -2.54 11.41
CA ASN A 33 -19.23 -3.09 12.05
C ASN A 33 -18.13 -3.25 10.98
N ILE A 34 -17.13 -2.38 11.04
CA ILE A 34 -15.98 -2.40 10.14
C ILE A 34 -14.75 -3.09 10.74
N SER A 35 -14.86 -3.68 11.94
CA SER A 35 -13.72 -4.27 12.66
C SER A 35 -13.07 -5.45 11.93
N THR A 36 -13.81 -6.10 11.03
CA THR A 36 -13.33 -7.22 10.21
C THR A 36 -12.83 -6.79 8.83
N GLN A 37 -12.93 -5.50 8.48
CA GLN A 37 -12.48 -5.01 7.19
C GLN A 37 -10.97 -4.82 7.18
N ALA A 38 -10.33 -5.19 6.09
CA ALA A 38 -8.90 -5.00 5.93
C ALA A 38 -8.54 -3.51 5.91
N ILE A 39 -7.45 -3.16 6.60
CA ILE A 39 -6.92 -1.79 6.58
C ILE A 39 -5.92 -1.70 5.44
N CYS A 40 -6.16 -0.79 4.50
CA CYS A 40 -5.32 -0.62 3.31
C CYS A 40 -4.59 0.73 3.32
N THR A 41 -3.34 0.72 2.89
CA THR A 41 -2.47 1.89 2.82
C THR A 41 -1.87 2.03 1.42
N ASP A 42 -1.90 3.24 0.87
CA ASP A 42 -1.16 3.59 -0.34
C ASP A 42 0.30 3.91 0.00
N VAL A 43 1.20 3.09 -0.53
CA VAL A 43 2.64 3.30 -0.43
C VAL A 43 3.11 4.03 -1.70
N THR A 44 3.26 5.34 -1.58
CA THR A 44 3.32 6.27 -2.73
C THR A 44 4.57 6.17 -3.59
N THR A 45 5.74 5.86 -3.04
CA THR A 45 6.98 5.52 -3.79
C THR A 45 7.96 4.79 -2.86
N LYS A 46 8.50 3.67 -3.34
CA LYS A 46 9.55 2.89 -2.69
C LYS A 46 10.75 2.74 -3.63
N SER A 47 11.94 2.90 -3.06
CA SER A 47 13.19 2.56 -3.72
C SER A 47 13.27 1.06 -4.03
N PRO A 48 14.08 0.65 -5.02
CA PRO A 48 14.38 -0.76 -5.25
C PRO A 48 14.78 -1.48 -3.97
N THR A 49 14.17 -2.64 -3.72
CA THR A 49 14.38 -3.36 -2.45
C THR A 49 15.66 -4.15 -2.40
N SER A 50 16.23 -4.50 -3.57
CA SER A 50 17.31 -5.50 -3.71
C SER A 50 16.97 -6.86 -3.08
N ASP A 51 15.70 -7.12 -2.77
CA ASP A 51 15.26 -8.39 -2.20
C ASP A 51 14.88 -9.35 -3.32
N CYS A 52 15.74 -10.35 -3.54
CA CYS A 52 15.59 -11.26 -4.66
C CYS A 52 14.31 -12.12 -4.54
N ARG A 53 13.68 -12.21 -3.36
CA ARG A 53 12.41 -12.94 -3.16
C ARG A 53 11.28 -12.42 -4.04
N TRP A 54 11.34 -11.15 -4.49
CA TRP A 54 10.42 -10.61 -5.49
C TRP A 54 10.46 -11.36 -6.83
N ALA A 55 11.57 -12.04 -7.14
CA ALA A 55 11.74 -12.86 -8.34
C ALA A 55 11.29 -14.32 -8.16
N ALA A 56 10.40 -14.64 -7.21
CA ALA A 56 9.89 -15.99 -6.94
C ALA A 56 8.90 -16.53 -8.00
N GLY A 57 9.11 -16.21 -9.28
CA GLY A 57 8.30 -16.69 -10.40
C GLY A 57 6.84 -16.23 -10.35
N LEU A 58 5.91 -17.18 -10.45
CA LEU A 58 4.46 -16.94 -10.49
C LEU A 58 3.78 -16.93 -9.12
N ASN A 59 4.53 -17.10 -8.03
CA ASN A 59 3.98 -17.10 -6.67
C ASN A 59 3.22 -15.79 -6.42
N ILE A 60 1.99 -15.87 -5.94
CA ILE A 60 1.10 -14.72 -5.63
C ILE A 60 1.21 -14.23 -4.18
N ASN A 61 1.92 -14.95 -3.31
CA ASN A 61 1.95 -14.69 -1.87
C ASN A 61 3.30 -14.11 -1.41
N VAL A 62 4.10 -13.59 -2.34
CA VAL A 62 5.45 -13.04 -2.04
C VAL A 62 5.34 -11.80 -1.15
N ASP A 63 4.35 -10.96 -1.42
CA ASP A 63 3.98 -9.82 -0.59
C ASP A 63 3.67 -10.21 0.86
N GLN A 64 2.96 -11.31 1.09
CA GLN A 64 2.67 -11.79 2.44
C GLN A 64 3.95 -12.18 3.18
N VAL A 65 4.93 -12.75 2.48
CA VAL A 65 6.22 -13.15 3.06
C VAL A 65 7.13 -11.95 3.33
N ILE A 66 7.17 -10.97 2.42
CA ILE A 66 8.10 -9.82 2.51
C ILE A 66 7.51 -8.68 3.33
N LEU A 67 6.23 -8.37 3.13
CA LEU A 67 5.55 -7.19 3.66
C LEU A 67 4.51 -7.51 4.74
N GLN A 68 4.23 -8.78 5.01
CA GLN A 68 3.22 -9.23 5.98
C GLN A 68 1.82 -8.66 5.69
N GLY A 69 1.53 -8.41 4.41
CA GLY A 69 0.25 -7.92 3.94
C GLY A 69 0.03 -8.29 2.48
N ARG A 70 -1.16 -7.97 1.97
CA ARG A 70 -1.54 -8.30 0.60
C ARG A 70 -1.54 -7.06 -0.28
N ILE A 71 -0.67 -7.04 -1.29
CA ILE A 71 -0.71 -6.03 -2.35
C ILE A 71 -1.96 -6.29 -3.19
N VAL A 72 -2.79 -5.27 -3.35
CA VAL A 72 -4.02 -5.36 -4.17
C VAL A 72 -3.85 -4.70 -5.53
N ALA A 73 -2.94 -3.73 -5.64
CA ALA A 73 -2.53 -3.14 -6.91
C ALA A 73 -1.14 -2.50 -6.79
N TYR A 74 -0.38 -2.44 -7.88
CA TYR A 74 0.93 -1.80 -7.90
C TYR A 74 1.31 -1.17 -9.25
N LYS A 75 2.29 -0.27 -9.21
CA LYS A 75 2.93 0.33 -10.38
C LYS A 75 4.46 0.24 -10.25
N ILE A 76 5.12 0.18 -11.40
CA ILE A 76 6.59 0.15 -11.51
C ILE A 76 7.03 1.37 -12.31
N GLN A 77 8.08 2.04 -11.87
CA GLN A 77 8.72 3.08 -12.65
C GLN A 77 9.85 2.46 -13.46
N TRP A 78 9.76 2.56 -14.79
CA TRP A 78 10.80 2.07 -15.70
C TRP A 78 12.03 2.97 -15.67
N TYR A 79 13.17 2.49 -16.17
CA TYR A 79 14.39 3.29 -16.29
C TYR A 79 14.23 4.57 -17.14
N SER A 80 13.20 4.65 -17.99
CA SER A 80 12.81 5.87 -18.69
C SER A 80 12.21 6.95 -17.77
N GLY A 81 11.99 6.65 -16.49
CA GLY A 81 11.29 7.50 -15.52
C GLY A 81 9.75 7.41 -15.61
N SER A 82 9.22 6.74 -16.64
CA SER A 82 7.78 6.57 -16.81
C SER A 82 7.23 5.48 -15.90
N TRP A 83 6.07 5.72 -15.31
CA TRP A 83 5.33 4.71 -14.56
C TRP A 83 4.54 3.80 -15.50
N SER A 84 4.44 2.51 -15.18
CA SER A 84 3.54 1.55 -15.83
C SER A 84 2.07 1.94 -15.66
N ASP A 85 1.14 1.15 -16.19
CA ASP A 85 -0.24 1.11 -15.69
C ASP A 85 -0.32 0.36 -14.36
N TRP A 86 -1.52 0.29 -13.77
CA TRP A 86 -1.76 -0.52 -12.58
C TRP A 86 -1.75 -2.01 -12.92
N TYR A 87 -0.95 -2.76 -12.16
CA TYR A 87 -0.97 -4.21 -12.13
C TYR A 87 -1.75 -4.69 -10.91
N VAL A 88 -2.59 -5.70 -11.12
CA VAL A 88 -3.35 -6.39 -10.07
C VAL A 88 -2.86 -7.84 -10.03
N PRO A 89 -2.33 -8.30 -8.87
CA PRO A 89 -1.83 -9.68 -8.73
C PRO A 89 -2.84 -10.74 -9.18
N GLY A 90 -2.45 -11.55 -10.15
CA GLY A 90 -3.26 -12.65 -10.69
C GLY A 90 -4.18 -12.26 -11.85
N ILE A 91 -4.23 -10.98 -12.23
CA ILE A 91 -5.15 -10.50 -13.28
C ILE A 91 -4.38 -10.06 -14.53
N ASN A 92 -3.49 -9.08 -14.42
CA ASN A 92 -2.79 -8.48 -15.56
C ASN A 92 -1.28 -8.32 -15.32
N ASP A 93 -0.72 -9.08 -14.37
CA ASP A 93 0.62 -8.84 -13.84
C ASP A 93 1.65 -9.90 -14.21
N ILE A 94 1.44 -10.65 -15.30
CA ILE A 94 2.42 -11.58 -15.84
C ILE A 94 3.44 -10.83 -16.69
N ASP A 95 4.73 -11.01 -16.39
CA ASP A 95 5.83 -10.44 -17.17
C ASP A 95 5.87 -11.11 -18.55
N SER A 96 5.73 -10.30 -19.60
CA SER A 96 5.82 -10.76 -20.99
C SER A 96 7.26 -11.05 -21.41
N LYS A 97 8.26 -10.65 -20.61
CA LYS A 97 9.67 -10.91 -20.90
C LYS A 97 10.03 -12.36 -20.60
N TYR A 98 10.59 -13.04 -21.60
CA TYR A 98 11.26 -14.32 -21.39
C TYR A 98 12.53 -14.12 -20.55
N ASN A 99 12.63 -14.80 -19.41
CA ASN A 99 13.77 -14.71 -18.50
C ASN A 99 14.57 -16.02 -18.54
N PRO A 100 15.56 -16.15 -19.45
CA PRO A 100 16.35 -17.38 -19.59
C PRO A 100 17.19 -17.64 -18.34
N SER A 101 17.68 -16.56 -17.73
CA SER A 101 18.41 -16.59 -16.47
C SER A 101 17.42 -16.29 -15.35
N GLY A 102 17.03 -17.32 -14.58
CA GLY A 102 16.39 -17.08 -13.29
C GLY A 102 17.33 -16.23 -12.42
N ARG A 103 16.78 -15.40 -11.52
CA ARG A 103 17.62 -14.82 -10.47
C ARG A 103 17.84 -15.90 -9.43
N THR A 104 19.08 -16.35 -9.26
CA THR A 104 19.46 -17.22 -8.17
C THR A 104 19.43 -16.41 -6.87
N CYS A 105 18.31 -16.49 -6.15
CA CYS A 105 18.37 -16.31 -4.70
C CYS A 105 19.13 -17.47 -4.08
N SER A 106 19.59 -17.35 -2.83
CA SER A 106 20.08 -18.51 -2.06
C SER A 106 19.08 -19.68 -2.00
N ILE A 107 17.84 -19.44 -2.43
CA ILE A 107 16.80 -20.41 -2.77
C ILE A 107 16.68 -20.44 -4.30
N SER A 108 17.04 -21.55 -4.95
CA SER A 108 16.88 -21.70 -6.40
C SER A 108 15.40 -21.64 -6.79
N TYR A 109 14.96 -20.49 -7.31
CA TYR A 109 13.72 -20.39 -8.06
C TYR A 109 14.01 -20.76 -9.51
N ASN A 110 13.17 -21.62 -10.10
CA ASN A 110 13.42 -22.26 -11.39
C ASN A 110 13.90 -21.27 -12.47
N VAL A 111 15.04 -21.59 -13.08
CA VAL A 111 15.52 -20.97 -14.32
C VAL A 111 14.52 -21.23 -15.46
N ASN A 112 14.41 -20.30 -16.43
CA ASN A 112 13.42 -20.35 -17.52
C ASN A 112 11.95 -20.24 -17.08
N SER A 113 11.65 -19.44 -16.06
CA SER A 113 10.29 -19.30 -15.54
C SER A 113 9.62 -17.99 -15.96
N MET A 114 8.34 -18.08 -16.31
CA MET A 114 7.45 -16.93 -16.27
C MET A 114 7.46 -16.35 -14.86
N ARG A 115 7.35 -15.03 -14.76
CA ARG A 115 7.32 -14.32 -13.48
C ARG A 115 6.26 -13.24 -13.49
N ARG A 116 5.99 -12.68 -12.32
CA ARG A 116 5.12 -11.52 -12.17
C ARG A 116 5.88 -10.21 -12.37
N MET A 117 5.16 -9.17 -12.76
CA MET A 117 5.71 -7.82 -12.95
C MET A 117 6.36 -7.29 -11.66
N TRP A 118 5.85 -7.62 -10.47
CA TRP A 118 6.46 -7.18 -9.20
C TRP A 118 7.89 -7.70 -8.97
N SER A 119 8.41 -8.60 -9.81
CA SER A 119 9.81 -9.00 -9.77
C SER A 119 10.76 -7.83 -10.01
N TYR A 120 10.29 -6.77 -10.67
CA TYR A 120 11.00 -5.52 -10.84
C TYR A 120 11.10 -4.68 -9.55
N PHE A 121 10.39 -5.02 -8.46
CA PHE A 121 10.58 -4.34 -7.16
C PHE A 121 11.99 -4.53 -6.60
N TYR A 122 12.72 -5.51 -7.12
CA TYR A 122 14.13 -5.73 -6.83
C TYR A 122 15.00 -4.53 -7.26
N ASP A 123 14.81 -4.01 -8.49
CA ASP A 123 15.70 -3.05 -9.15
C ASP A 123 15.02 -1.77 -9.68
N HIS A 124 13.70 -1.64 -9.52
CA HIS A 124 12.94 -0.46 -9.94
C HIS A 124 12.23 0.21 -8.77
N PHE A 125 12.06 1.52 -8.89
CA PHE A 125 11.13 2.24 -8.02
C PHE A 125 9.72 1.71 -8.28
N HIS A 126 8.95 1.61 -7.22
CA HIS A 126 7.61 1.03 -7.28
C HIS A 126 6.69 1.70 -6.27
N LYS A 127 5.38 1.53 -6.47
CA LYS A 127 4.35 1.95 -5.53
C LYS A 127 3.22 0.95 -5.52
N TYR A 128 2.51 0.83 -4.41
CA TYR A 128 1.50 -0.20 -4.25
C TYR A 128 0.48 0.16 -3.18
N ILE A 129 -0.71 -0.43 -3.32
CA ILE A 129 -1.73 -0.44 -2.27
C ILE A 129 -1.62 -1.79 -1.59
N ILE A 130 -1.39 -1.78 -0.28
CA ILE A 130 -1.28 -2.99 0.55
C ILE A 130 -2.38 -2.99 1.61
N CYS A 131 -3.00 -4.15 1.82
CA CYS A 131 -4.02 -4.36 2.83
C CYS A 131 -3.56 -5.37 3.87
N TYR A 132 -3.89 -5.11 5.12
CA TYR A 132 -3.63 -5.98 6.26
C TYR A 132 -4.95 -6.55 6.77
N THR A 133 -5.00 -7.86 6.98
CA THR A 133 -6.12 -8.46 7.72
C THR A 133 -6.04 -7.99 9.18
N PRO A 134 -7.18 -7.65 9.81
CA PRO A 134 -7.24 -7.34 11.24
C PRO A 134 -6.66 -8.45 12.12
#